data_AF-A0A6N4SN70-F1
#
_entry.id   AF-A0A6N4SN70-F1
#
_cell.length_a   1.000
_cell.length_b   1.000
_cell.length_c   1.000
_cell.angle_alpha   90.00
_cell.angle_beta   90.00
_cell.angle_gamma   90.00
#
_symmetry.space_group_name_H-M   'P 1'
#
loop_
_entity.id
_entity.type
_entity.pdbx_description
1 polymer ?
#
loop_
_entity_poly.entity_id
_entity_poly.type
_entity_poly.pdbx_seq_one_letter_code
_entity_poly.pdbx_strand_id
1 'polypeptide(L)'
;MWRTYNDFPKSCKRLKSKKPVIYIYNQKLYVMEPITTNAKILKINHAILTEAAMFNHSLFDSLVLSMYEHIKERNSEVEIYTEEFNGEETEHLFDAPDMLDTWLKTTYPNNI
;
A
#
# COMPACT_ATOMS: atom_id res chain seq x y z
N MET A 1 -25.74 31.20 -36.65
CA MET A 1 -26.82 30.31 -36.20
C MET A 1 -26.20 28.94 -35.91
N TRP A 2 -26.43 28.39 -34.71
CA TRP A 2 -25.85 27.12 -34.22
C TRP A 2 -26.45 25.90 -34.94
N ARG A 3 -25.68 24.80 -35.06
CA ARG A 3 -26.11 23.44 -34.70
C ARG A 3 -24.94 22.45 -34.58
N THR A 4 -25.14 21.53 -33.64
CA THR A 4 -24.24 20.62 -32.92
C THR A 4 -24.42 19.16 -33.37
N TYR A 5 -23.42 18.36 -32.97
CA TYR A 5 -23.50 16.94 -32.55
C TYR A 5 -23.65 15.83 -33.60
N ASN A 6 -22.59 14.99 -33.61
CA ASN A 6 -22.65 13.53 -33.55
C ASN A 6 -23.53 12.80 -34.59
N ASP A 7 -22.94 12.60 -35.76
CA ASP A 7 -23.26 11.45 -36.61
C ASP A 7 -21.97 10.65 -36.89
N PHE A 8 -21.46 9.97 -35.86
CA PHE A 8 -20.59 8.82 -36.10
C PHE A 8 -21.49 7.60 -36.36
N PRO A 9 -21.37 6.95 -37.53
CA PRO A 9 -22.34 5.98 -37.99
C PRO A 9 -22.40 4.73 -37.09
N LYS A 10 -23.65 4.40 -36.75
CA LYS A 10 -24.12 3.17 -36.12
C LYS A 10 -23.65 1.94 -36.90
N SER A 11 -22.53 1.38 -36.49
CA SER A 11 -22.30 -0.07 -36.53
C SER A 11 -21.29 -0.49 -35.45
N CYS A 12 -21.54 -0.09 -34.19
CA CYS A 12 -20.94 -0.76 -33.04
C CYS A 12 -21.53 -2.17 -32.94
N LYS A 13 -21.00 -3.09 -33.74
CA LYS A 13 -21.04 -4.50 -33.34
C LYS A 13 -20.24 -4.58 -32.06
N ARG A 14 -20.95 -4.77 -30.94
CA ARG A 14 -20.40 -5.01 -29.62
C ARG A 14 -19.63 -6.33 -29.67
N LEU A 15 -18.40 -6.28 -30.18
CA LEU A 15 -17.42 -7.34 -30.06
C LEU A 15 -17.04 -7.38 -28.58
N LYS A 16 -17.68 -8.28 -27.83
CA LYS A 16 -17.15 -8.79 -26.57
C LYS A 16 -15.82 -9.48 -26.89
N SER A 17 -14.77 -8.70 -27.03
CA SER A 17 -13.41 -9.18 -27.27
C SER A 17 -12.52 -8.55 -26.19
N LYS A 18 -12.11 -9.39 -25.24
CA LYS A 18 -11.13 -9.12 -24.19
C LYS A 18 -9.73 -8.97 -24.81
N LYS A 19 -9.48 -7.93 -25.61
CA LYS A 19 -8.13 -7.65 -26.10
C LYS A 19 -7.81 -6.15 -26.02
N PRO A 20 -6.61 -5.80 -25.53
CA PRO A 20 -6.23 -4.41 -25.30
C PRO A 20 -5.95 -3.66 -26.61
N VAL A 21 -6.22 -2.36 -26.58
CA VAL A 21 -5.87 -1.41 -27.64
C VAL A 21 -4.38 -1.09 -27.52
N ILE A 22 -3.62 -1.26 -28.61
CA ILE A 22 -2.20 -0.96 -28.69
C ILE A 22 -2.03 0.46 -29.25
N TYR A 23 -1.37 1.35 -28.51
CA TYR A 23 -0.85 2.61 -29.03
C TYR A 23 0.67 2.49 -29.22
N ILE A 24 1.17 2.83 -30.41
CA ILE A 24 2.59 2.85 -30.72
C ILE A 24 3.03 4.32 -30.82
N TYR A 25 3.81 4.77 -29.84
CA TYR A 25 4.65 5.97 -29.93
C TYR A 25 6.04 5.59 -29.38
N ASN A 26 7.06 5.76 -30.22
CA ASN A 26 8.51 5.68 -29.95
C ASN A 26 8.98 4.87 -28.71
N GLN A 27 9.40 3.63 -28.96
CA GLN A 27 10.38 2.83 -28.21
C GLN A 27 10.42 3.01 -26.68
N LYS A 28 9.43 2.45 -25.99
CA LYS A 28 9.60 1.45 -24.90
C LYS A 28 8.22 0.90 -24.58
N LEU A 29 8.08 -0.42 -24.69
CA LEU A 29 6.82 -1.14 -24.48
C LEU A 29 6.54 -1.20 -22.97
N TYR A 30 5.96 -0.14 -22.39
CA TYR A 30 5.46 -0.20 -21.02
C TYR A 30 4.04 -0.77 -21.05
N VAL A 31 3.96 -2.09 -20.94
CA VAL A 31 2.73 -2.75 -20.48
C VAL A 31 2.60 -2.38 -19.01
N MET A 32 1.88 -1.31 -18.71
CA MET A 32 1.35 -1.14 -17.36
C MET A 32 0.13 -2.05 -17.26
N GLU A 33 0.38 -3.27 -16.77
CA GLU A 33 -0.70 -4.06 -16.20
C GLU A 33 -1.42 -3.17 -15.18
N PRO A 34 -2.77 -3.11 -15.17
CA PRO A 34 -3.47 -2.58 -14.02
C PRO A 34 -3.25 -3.59 -12.90
N ILE A 35 -2.17 -3.41 -12.15
CA ILE A 35 -1.93 -4.16 -10.93
C ILE A 35 -2.96 -3.66 -9.92
N THR A 36 -4.17 -4.22 -9.95
CA THR A 36 -5.07 -4.20 -8.80
C THR A 36 -4.55 -5.24 -7.82
N THR A 37 -3.39 -5.00 -7.20
CA THR A 37 -2.94 -5.80 -6.06
C THR A 37 -3.45 -5.14 -4.82
N ASN A 38 -4.44 -5.76 -4.18
CA ASN A 38 -4.69 -5.50 -2.77
C ASN A 38 -3.37 -5.71 -2.04
N ALA A 39 -2.84 -4.67 -1.42
CA ALA A 39 -1.61 -4.77 -0.65
C ALA A 39 -1.82 -5.77 0.49
N LYS A 40 -0.81 -6.58 0.78
CA LYS A 40 -0.80 -7.49 1.92
C LYS A 40 -0.45 -6.67 3.16
N ILE A 41 -1.40 -6.49 4.07
CA ILE A 41 -1.21 -5.64 5.25
C ILE A 41 -0.80 -6.49 6.46
N LEU A 42 0.32 -6.14 7.11
CA LEU A 42 0.71 -6.63 8.43
C LEU A 42 0.20 -5.63 9.47
N LYS A 43 -0.72 -6.06 10.33
CA LYS A 43 -1.26 -5.22 11.41
C LYS A 43 -0.52 -5.44 12.72
N ILE A 44 -0.10 -4.37 13.37
CA ILE A 44 0.55 -4.40 14.69
C ILE A 44 -0.14 -3.43 15.63
N ASN A 45 -0.55 -3.92 16.79
CA ASN A 45 -1.13 -3.08 17.82
C ASN A 45 -0.05 -2.19 18.45
N HIS A 46 -0.28 -0.89 18.48
CA HIS A 46 0.66 0.10 19.01
C HIS A 46 0.95 -0.11 20.50
N ALA A 47 -0.04 -0.53 21.30
CA ALA A 47 0.15 -0.78 22.73
C ALA A 47 1.15 -1.92 22.98
N ILE A 48 1.04 -3.01 22.20
CA ILE A 48 1.97 -4.15 22.31
C ILE A 48 3.39 -3.71 21.95
N LEU A 49 3.54 -2.93 20.87
CA LEU A 49 4.84 -2.43 20.44
C LEU A 49 5.46 -1.50 21.50
N THR A 50 4.64 -0.62 22.07
CA THR A 50 5.05 0.33 23.12
C THR A 50 5.47 -0.40 24.38
N GLU A 51 4.67 -1.35 24.88
CA GLU A 51 5.01 -2.11 26.08
C GLU A 51 6.30 -2.92 25.87
N ALA A 52 6.44 -3.57 24.71
CA ALA A 52 7.66 -4.31 24.38
C ALA A 52 8.90 -3.40 24.38
N ALA A 53 8.79 -2.18 23.85
CA ALA A 53 9.87 -1.18 23.88
C ALA A 53 10.18 -0.72 25.31
N MET A 54 9.15 -0.34 26.08
CA MET A 54 9.28 0.19 27.45
C MET A 54 9.99 -0.78 28.40
N PHE A 55 9.73 -2.08 28.26
CA PHE A 55 10.35 -3.12 29.09
C PHE A 55 11.63 -3.71 28.49
N ASN A 56 12.16 -3.16 27.38
CA ASN A 56 13.28 -3.72 26.63
C ASN A 56 13.09 -5.22 26.34
N HIS A 57 11.87 -5.62 26.00
CA HIS A 57 11.51 -7.00 25.78
C HIS A 57 12.03 -7.45 24.41
N SER A 58 12.57 -8.66 24.30
CA SER A 58 13.12 -9.22 23.03
C SER A 58 12.11 -9.33 21.89
N LEU A 59 10.82 -9.27 22.22
CA LEU A 59 9.74 -9.19 21.25
C LEU A 59 9.82 -7.91 20.40
N PHE A 60 10.32 -6.81 20.96
CA PHE A 60 10.41 -5.53 20.25
C PHE A 60 11.27 -5.66 18.98
N ASP A 61 12.50 -6.17 19.12
CA ASP A 61 13.41 -6.37 17.99
C ASP A 61 12.83 -7.33 16.93
N SER A 62 12.09 -8.35 17.40
CA SER A 62 11.46 -9.34 16.52
C SER A 62 10.31 -8.73 15.72
N LEU A 63 9.50 -7.87 16.35
CA LEU A 63 8.44 -7.13 15.67
C LEU A 63 9.02 -6.16 14.65
N VAL A 64 10.00 -5.36 15.06
CA VAL A 64 10.67 -4.38 14.18
C VAL A 64 11.28 -5.08 12.96
N LEU A 65 12.00 -6.19 13.16
CA LEU A 65 12.54 -6.98 12.06
C LEU A 65 11.44 -7.50 11.12
N SER A 66 10.36 -8.05 11.69
CA SER A 66 9.23 -8.56 10.91
C SER A 66 8.57 -7.46 10.07
N MET A 67 8.43 -6.25 10.61
CA MET A 67 7.90 -5.09 9.87
C MET A 67 8.80 -4.74 8.69
N TYR A 68 10.12 -4.65 8.90
CA TYR A 68 11.06 -4.34 7.82
C TYR A 68 11.07 -5.41 6.73
N GLU A 69 11.04 -6.68 7.12
CA GLU A 69 11.00 -7.79 6.15
C GLU A 69 9.68 -7.79 5.38
N HIS A 70 8.57 -7.49 6.03
CA HIS A 70 7.26 -7.43 5.38
C HIS A 70 7.18 -6.31 4.34
N ILE A 71 7.65 -5.08 4.66
CA ILE A 71 7.65 -3.96 3.70
C ILE A 71 8.58 -4.21 2.50
N LYS A 72 9.66 -4.98 2.67
CA LYS A 72 10.53 -5.34 1.55
C LYS A 72 9.84 -6.23 0.51
N GLU A 73 8.77 -6.94 0.89
CA GLU A 73 7.94 -7.69 -0.05
C GLU A 73 7.18 -6.72 -0.97
N ARG A 74 7.12 -7.01 -2.27
CA ARG A 74 6.36 -6.15 -3.21
C ARG A 74 4.87 -6.18 -2.86
N ASN A 75 4.26 -5.00 -2.80
CA ASN A 75 2.83 -4.81 -2.48
C ASN A 75 2.48 -5.24 -1.05
N SER A 76 3.36 -4.96 -0.09
CA SER A 76 3.12 -5.20 1.33
C SER A 76 3.18 -3.88 2.10
N GLU A 77 2.32 -3.75 3.08
CA GLU A 77 2.21 -2.57 3.94
C GLU A 77 2.16 -3.01 5.39
N VAL A 78 2.61 -2.13 6.29
CA VAL A 78 2.53 -2.33 7.74
C VAL A 78 1.61 -1.28 8.33
N GLU A 79 0.57 -1.73 9.02
CA GLU A 79 -0.42 -0.90 9.70
C GLU A 79 -0.15 -0.97 11.21
N ILE A 80 0.14 0.17 11.82
CA ILE A 80 0.11 0.33 13.27
C ILE A 80 -1.29 0.80 13.65
N TYR A 81 -1.97 0.06 14.52
CA TYR A 81 -3.34 0.37 14.94
C TYR A 81 -3.46 0.45 16.46
N THR A 82 -4.46 1.18 16.93
CA THR A 82 -4.88 1.23 18.32
C THR A 82 -6.22 0.53 18.49
N GLU A 83 -6.38 -0.23 19.58
CA GLU A 83 -7.68 -0.78 19.96
C GLU A 83 -8.42 0.22 20.82
N GLU A 84 -9.48 0.81 20.28
CA GLU A 84 -10.43 1.61 21.03
C GLU A 84 -11.67 0.80 21.40
N PHE A 85 -12.47 1.31 22.34
CA PHE A 85 -13.71 0.68 22.78
C PHE A 85 -14.71 0.45 21.63
N ASN A 86 -14.56 1.18 20.52
CA ASN A 86 -15.40 1.10 19.32
C ASN A 86 -14.76 0.34 18.15
N GLY A 87 -13.57 -0.24 18.31
CA GLY A 87 -12.89 -1.04 17.27
C GLY A 87 -11.42 -0.68 17.07
N GLU A 88 -10.82 -1.26 16.03
CA GLU A 88 -9.45 -0.95 15.60
C GLU A 88 -9.45 0.35 14.79
N GLU A 89 -8.57 1.29 15.17
CA GLU A 89 -8.29 2.50 14.38
C GLU A 89 -6.84 2.46 13.88
N THR A 90 -6.66 2.66 12.57
CA THR A 90 -5.34 2.76 11.96
C THR A 90 -4.68 4.08 12.38
N GLU A 91 -3.58 4.00 13.10
CA GLU A 91 -2.80 5.17 13.51
C GLU A 91 -1.76 5.53 12.45
N HIS A 92 -1.04 4.53 11.95
CA HIS A 92 0.00 4.71 10.93
C HIS A 92 -0.02 3.57 9.89
N LEU A 93 0.37 3.90 8.66
CA LEU A 93 0.53 2.95 7.56
C LEU A 93 1.88 3.20 6.88
N PHE A 94 2.66 2.15 6.72
CA PHE A 94 4.00 2.20 6.13
C PHE A 94 4.10 1.23 4.95
N ASP A 95 4.46 1.76 3.79
CA ASP A 95 4.71 1.02 2.54
C ASP A 95 6.20 1.09 2.12
N ALA A 96 7.02 1.83 2.87
CA ALA A 96 8.43 2.05 2.59
C ALA A 96 9.30 1.89 3.87
N PRO A 97 10.44 1.17 3.80
CA PRO A 97 11.26 0.89 4.99
C PRO A 97 11.86 2.14 5.65
N ASP A 98 12.18 3.17 4.87
CA ASP A 98 12.73 4.44 5.33
C ASP A 98 11.71 5.27 6.13
N MET A 99 10.44 5.22 5.74
CA MET A 99 9.36 5.86 6.49
C MET A 99 9.14 5.15 7.83
N LEU A 100 9.16 3.82 7.83
CA LEU A 100 9.10 3.02 9.05
C LEU A 100 10.29 3.31 9.98
N ASP A 101 11.52 3.35 9.44
CA ASP A 101 12.74 3.62 10.22
C ASP A 101 12.71 5.00 10.89
N THR A 102 12.28 6.02 10.13
CA THR A 102 12.15 7.37 10.64
C THR A 102 11.15 7.44 11.80
N TRP A 103 9.99 6.79 11.64
CA TRP A 103 8.97 6.75 12.69
C TRP A 103 9.49 6.00 13.92
N LEU A 104 10.04 4.80 13.74
CA LEU A 104 10.57 3.98 14.83
C LEU A 104 11.63 4.71 15.66
N LYS A 105 12.59 5.40 15.02
CA LYS A 105 13.62 6.21 15.71
C LYS A 105 13.05 7.43 16.41
N THR A 106 11.98 8.02 15.88
CA THR A 106 11.33 9.19 16.48
C THR A 106 10.50 8.77 17.70
N THR A 107 9.79 7.64 17.62
CA THR A 107 8.90 7.14 18.67
C THR A 107 9.64 6.39 19.77
N TYR A 108 10.68 5.62 19.42
CA TYR A 108 11.44 4.76 20.35
C TYR A 108 12.96 5.04 20.30
N PRO A 109 13.41 6.28 20.55
CA PRO A 109 14.82 6.69 20.36
C PRO A 109 15.82 6.00 21.29
N ASN A 110 15.37 5.40 22.40
CA ASN A 110 16.23 4.71 23.35
C ASN A 110 16.42 3.22 23.04
N ASN A 111 15.68 2.70 22.06
CA ASN A 111 15.59 1.28 21.73
C ASN A 111 16.21 0.95 20.36
N ILE A 112 16.50 1.96 19.52
CA ILE A 112 16.97 1.84 18.13
C ILE A 112 18.14 2.79 17.91
#